data_AF-A0A2N7DN61-F1
#
_entry.id   AF-A0A2N7DN61-F1
#
_cell.length_a   1.000
_cell.length_b   1.000
_cell.length_c   1.000
_cell.angle_alpha   90.00
_cell.angle_beta   90.00
_cell.angle_gamma   90.00
#
_symmetry.space_group_name_H-M   'P 1'
#
loop_
_entity.id
_entity.type
_entity.pdbx_description
1 polymer ?
#
loop_
_entity_poly.entity_id
_entity_poly.type
_entity_poly.pdbx_seq_one_letter_code
_entity_poly.pdbx_strand_id
1 'polypeptide(L)'
;MHNQGVLAEDDWHLIAWSNALTYSPIFSENIVDKFSQISSETFLIIGTRDRTGPGRGWLKKGVNRKLGDDQNLGKQAQVMIKGSSLFELEGLGHMPQYEDYDAFHAAFTQVIDE
;
A
#
# COMPACT_ATOMS: atom_id res chain seq x y z
N MET A 1 -16.19 -17.58 -0.41
CA MET A 1 -14.94 -17.40 -1.16
C MET A 1 -14.04 -18.61 -0.88
N HIS A 2 -13.81 -19.42 -1.89
CA HIS A 2 -13.21 -20.75 -1.78
C HIS A 2 -11.69 -20.63 -1.98
N ASN A 3 -10.94 -20.32 -0.92
CA ASN A 3 -9.46 -20.40 -0.94
C ASN A 3 -8.96 -21.86 -0.94
N GLN A 4 -9.85 -22.85 -1.00
CA GLN A 4 -9.46 -24.26 -0.94
C GLN A 4 -8.95 -24.83 -2.27
N GLY A 5 -9.15 -24.16 -3.41
CA GLY A 5 -8.63 -24.64 -4.71
C GLY A 5 -7.12 -24.48 -4.85
N VAL A 6 -6.62 -23.26 -4.63
CA VAL A 6 -5.20 -22.89 -4.84
C VAL A 6 -4.25 -23.57 -3.83
N LEU A 7 -4.76 -23.96 -2.66
CA LEU A 7 -3.99 -24.59 -1.58
C LEU A 7 -4.03 -26.12 -1.62
N ALA A 8 -4.91 -26.73 -2.42
CA ALA A 8 -5.15 -28.17 -2.44
C ALA A 8 -4.63 -28.89 -3.71
N GLU A 9 -4.03 -28.15 -4.64
CA GLU A 9 -3.49 -28.67 -5.90
C GLU A 9 -1.97 -28.89 -5.82
N ASP A 10 -1.45 -29.77 -6.69
CA ASP A 10 -0.03 -30.13 -6.77
C ASP A 10 0.91 -28.91 -6.99
N ASP A 11 0.37 -27.83 -7.54
CA ASP A 11 1.10 -26.59 -7.84
C ASP A 11 1.32 -25.68 -6.61
N TRP A 12 0.80 -26.02 -5.43
CA TRP A 12 0.94 -25.21 -4.22
C TRP A 12 2.39 -24.83 -3.93
N HIS A 13 3.33 -25.76 -4.11
CA HIS A 13 4.76 -25.49 -3.89
C HIS A 13 5.30 -24.41 -4.84
N LEU A 14 4.87 -24.41 -6.10
CA LEU A 14 5.25 -23.40 -7.08
C LEU A 14 4.65 -22.03 -6.75
N ILE A 15 3.38 -22.01 -6.33
CA ILE A 15 2.70 -20.77 -5.91
C ILE A 15 3.34 -20.19 -4.65
N ALA A 16 3.63 -21.03 -3.64
CA ALA A 16 4.29 -20.60 -2.42
C ALA A 16 5.71 -20.08 -2.70
N TRP A 17 6.45 -20.75 -3.59
CA TRP A 17 7.79 -20.32 -4.00
C TRP A 17 7.75 -18.98 -4.75
N SER A 18 6.83 -18.82 -5.69
CA SER A 18 6.62 -17.56 -6.42
C SER A 18 6.26 -16.43 -5.47
N ASN A 19 5.35 -16.66 -4.53
CA ASN A 19 5.01 -15.67 -3.48
C ASN A 19 6.22 -15.33 -2.61
N ALA A 20 7.03 -16.30 -2.19
CA ALA A 20 8.22 -16.02 -1.39
C ALA A 20 9.23 -15.12 -2.14
N LEU A 21 9.43 -15.38 -3.44
CA LEU A 21 10.30 -14.58 -4.29
C LEU A 21 9.78 -13.14 -4.47
N THR A 22 8.47 -12.93 -4.60
CA THR A 22 7.90 -11.59 -4.76
C THR A 22 7.75 -10.83 -3.44
N TYR A 23 7.57 -11.53 -2.31
CA TYR A 23 7.56 -10.90 -0.99
C TYR A 23 8.96 -10.50 -0.50
N SER A 24 10.02 -11.19 -0.92
CA SER A 24 11.37 -10.91 -0.45
C SER A 24 11.81 -9.45 -0.69
N PRO A 25 11.69 -8.89 -1.92
CA PRO A 25 12.04 -7.48 -2.17
C PRO A 25 11.27 -6.47 -1.32
N ILE A 26 10.01 -6.77 -0.95
CA ILE A 26 9.19 -5.87 -0.10
C ILE A 26 9.89 -5.60 1.25
N PHE A 27 10.66 -6.56 1.77
CA PHE A 27 11.38 -6.42 3.04
C PHE A 27 12.84 -5.99 2.88
N SER A 28 13.49 -6.32 1.76
CA SER A 28 14.92 -6.07 1.55
C SER A 28 15.23 -4.81 0.74
N GLU A 29 14.30 -4.34 -0.08
CA GLU A 29 14.51 -3.26 -1.05
C GLU A 29 13.64 -2.04 -0.74
N ASN A 30 14.09 -1.24 0.24
CA ASN A 30 13.41 0.00 0.59
C ASN A 30 13.63 1.08 -0.49
N ILE A 31 12.54 1.70 -0.95
CA ILE A 31 12.56 2.80 -1.93
C ILE A 31 12.25 4.18 -1.33
N VAL A 32 11.92 4.28 -0.05
CA VAL A 32 11.48 5.54 0.60
C VAL A 32 12.53 6.65 0.44
N ASP A 33 13.82 6.33 0.60
CA ASP A 33 14.90 7.32 0.42
C ASP A 33 14.99 7.87 -1.02
N LYS A 34 14.43 7.13 -1.99
CA LYS A 34 14.37 7.53 -3.41
C LYS A 34 13.17 8.40 -3.74
N PHE A 35 12.21 8.59 -2.83
CA PHE A 35 11.02 9.43 -3.07
C PHE A 35 11.39 10.87 -3.45
N SER A 36 12.47 11.40 -2.86
CA SER A 36 13.01 12.72 -3.18
C SER A 36 13.57 12.86 -4.60
N GLN A 37 13.78 11.75 -5.31
CA GLN A 37 14.30 11.70 -6.68
C GLN A 37 13.18 11.63 -7.73
N ILE A 38 11.92 11.47 -7.30
CA ILE A 38 10.76 11.50 -8.20
C ILE A 38 10.61 12.93 -8.72
N SER A 39 10.66 13.08 -10.04
CA SER A 39 10.53 14.35 -10.76
C SER A 39 9.24 14.47 -11.57
N SER A 40 8.51 13.36 -11.75
CA SER A 40 7.20 13.35 -12.38
C SER A 40 6.15 13.92 -11.44
N GLU A 41 5.14 14.55 -12.01
CA GLU A 41 3.91 14.88 -11.30
C GLU A 41 3.34 13.62 -10.61
N THR A 42 2.98 13.77 -9.35
CA THR A 42 2.64 12.63 -8.49
C THR A 42 1.45 12.97 -7.62
N PHE A 43 0.46 12.08 -7.66
CA PHE A 43 -0.76 12.17 -6.88
C PHE A 43 -0.88 10.94 -5.97
N LEU A 44 -1.11 11.16 -4.69
CA LEU A 44 -1.26 10.13 -3.67
C LEU A 44 -2.73 10.06 -3.27
N ILE A 45 -3.45 9.00 -3.66
CA ILE A 45 -4.84 8.76 -3.23
C ILE A 45 -4.81 7.67 -2.16
N ILE A 46 -5.12 8.01 -0.91
CA ILE A 46 -4.90 7.14 0.25
C ILE A 46 -6.16 7.02 1.11
N GLY A 47 -6.56 5.80 1.46
CA GLY A 47 -7.60 5.55 2.47
C GLY A 47 -7.06 5.73 3.89
N THR A 48 -7.70 6.58 4.72
CA THR A 48 -7.17 6.91 6.06
C THR A 48 -7.29 5.78 7.08
N ARG A 49 -8.15 4.79 6.81
CA ARG A 49 -8.29 3.56 7.60
C ARG A 49 -7.34 2.46 7.12
N ASP A 50 -6.55 2.66 6.07
CA ASP A 50 -5.60 1.63 5.63
C ASP A 50 -4.59 1.32 6.75
N ARG A 51 -4.51 0.03 7.04
CA ARG A 51 -3.58 -0.55 8.00
C ARG A 51 -2.79 -1.62 7.28
N THR A 52 -2.21 -1.35 6.12
CA THR A 52 -1.40 -2.34 5.43
C THR A 52 0.04 -2.26 5.93
N GLY A 53 0.57 -3.40 6.36
CA GLY A 53 1.89 -3.45 6.98
C GLY A 53 2.44 -4.87 6.94
N PRO A 54 3.14 -5.25 5.87
CA PRO A 54 3.78 -6.56 5.76
C PRO A 54 4.64 -6.85 7.00
N GLY A 55 4.50 -8.05 7.55
CA GLY A 55 5.23 -8.46 8.75
C GLY A 55 4.75 -7.83 10.06
N ARG A 56 3.61 -7.12 10.11
CA ARG A 56 3.04 -6.60 11.38
C ARG A 56 2.86 -7.70 12.42
N GLY A 57 2.43 -8.89 12.00
CA GLY A 57 2.27 -10.06 12.88
C GLY A 57 3.60 -10.67 13.37
N TRP A 58 4.75 -10.22 12.84
CA TRP A 58 6.08 -10.77 13.15
C TRP A 58 6.89 -9.86 14.09
N LEU A 59 6.27 -8.82 14.64
CA LEU A 59 6.92 -7.92 15.60
C LEU A 59 7.44 -8.70 16.80
N LYS A 60 8.74 -8.58 17.08
CA LYS A 60 9.37 -9.20 18.26
C LYS A 60 8.86 -8.55 19.54
N LYS A 61 8.81 -9.33 20.63
CA LYS A 61 8.44 -8.82 21.96
C LYS A 61 9.33 -7.63 22.34
N GLY A 62 8.71 -6.49 22.67
CA GLY A 62 9.39 -5.25 23.02
C GLY A 62 9.53 -4.23 21.88
N VAL A 63 9.17 -4.58 20.64
CA VAL A 63 9.09 -3.61 19.53
C VAL A 63 7.72 -2.93 19.54
N ASN A 64 7.70 -1.61 19.77
CA ASN A 64 6.48 -0.81 19.83
C ASN A 64 6.21 0.01 18.55
N ARG A 65 6.96 -0.21 17.48
CA ARG A 65 6.77 0.50 16.21
C ARG A 65 5.42 0.11 15.61
N LYS A 66 4.57 1.10 15.36
CA LYS A 66 3.30 0.93 14.65
C LYS A 66 3.59 0.82 13.14
N LEU A 67 3.17 -0.28 12.53
CA LEU A 67 3.22 -0.49 11.08
C LEU A 67 1.85 -0.25 10.46
N GLY A 68 1.82 0.25 9.22
CA GLY A 68 0.62 0.55 8.44
C GLY A 68 -0.26 1.59 9.10
N ASP A 69 0.27 2.78 9.29
CA ASP A 69 -0.51 3.96 9.66
C ASP A 69 -0.56 4.88 8.45
N ASP A 70 -1.26 4.43 7.41
CA ASP A 70 -1.20 5.04 6.07
C ASP A 70 -1.68 6.49 6.03
N GLN A 71 -2.52 6.91 6.98
CA GLN A 71 -2.88 8.31 7.17
C GLN A 71 -1.63 9.19 7.44
N ASN A 72 -0.73 8.71 8.30
CA ASN A 72 0.51 9.43 8.61
C ASN A 72 1.59 9.17 7.55
N LEU A 73 1.66 7.95 6.99
CA LEU A 73 2.64 7.62 5.96
C LEU A 73 2.37 8.39 4.66
N GLY A 74 1.10 8.59 4.26
CA GLY A 74 0.74 9.40 3.10
C GLY A 74 1.24 10.85 3.21
N LYS A 75 1.10 11.45 4.40
CA LYS A 75 1.64 12.80 4.68
C LYS A 75 3.16 12.86 4.61
N GLN A 76 3.83 11.84 5.16
CA GLN A 76 5.30 11.75 5.08
C GLN A 76 5.76 11.55 3.63
N ALA A 77 5.09 10.68 2.88
CA ALA A 77 5.36 10.48 1.46
C ALA A 77 5.19 11.78 0.67
N GLN A 78 4.11 12.52 0.91
CA GLN A 78 3.88 13.81 0.26
C GLN A 78 5.02 14.81 0.51
N VAL A 79 5.52 14.90 1.75
CA VAL A 79 6.64 15.79 2.08
C VAL A 79 7.93 15.34 1.37
N MET A 80 8.15 14.04 1.20
CA MET A 80 9.35 13.50 0.55
C MET A 80 9.29 13.63 -0.98
N ILE A 81 8.11 13.46 -1.58
CA ILE A 81 7.89 13.58 -3.04
C ILE A 81 7.57 15.04 -3.35
N LYS A 82 8.59 15.78 -3.80
CA LYS A 82 8.46 17.22 -4.06
C LYS A 82 7.38 17.50 -5.11
N GLY A 83 6.46 18.41 -4.77
CA GLY A 83 5.38 18.81 -5.67
C GLY A 83 4.24 17.80 -5.78
N SER A 84 4.19 16.79 -4.91
CA SER A 84 3.07 15.84 -4.91
C SER A 84 1.81 16.41 -4.23
N SER A 85 0.67 15.98 -4.73
CA SER A 85 -0.65 16.24 -4.14
C SER A 85 -1.14 14.98 -3.40
N LEU A 86 -1.80 15.19 -2.25
CA LEU A 86 -2.32 14.12 -1.40
C LEU A 86 -3.84 14.25 -1.28
N PHE A 87 -4.56 13.18 -1.63
CA PHE A 87 -5.99 13.01 -1.50
C PHE A 87 -6.28 11.95 -0.44
N GLU A 88 -6.70 12.39 0.74
CA GLU A 88 -7.10 11.49 1.83
C GLU A 88 -8.59 11.13 1.67
N LEU A 89 -8.88 9.84 1.52
CA LEU A 89 -10.24 9.31 1.50
C LEU A 89 -10.63 8.86 2.90
N GLU A 90 -11.40 9.70 3.60
CA GLU A 90 -11.74 9.49 5.01
C GLU A 90 -12.55 8.21 5.21
N GLY A 91 -12.11 7.36 6.16
CA GLY A 91 -12.82 6.14 6.53
C GLY A 91 -12.56 4.94 5.61
N LEU A 92 -11.96 5.15 4.43
CA LEU A 92 -11.63 4.07 3.49
C LEU A 92 -10.34 3.34 3.85
N GLY A 93 -10.30 2.05 3.54
CA GLY A 93 -9.18 1.14 3.80
C GLY A 93 -8.19 1.04 2.64
N HIS A 94 -7.57 -0.14 2.52
CA HIS A 94 -6.51 -0.43 1.54
C HIS A 94 -6.97 -0.42 0.09
N MET A 95 -8.23 -0.71 -0.16
CA MET A 95 -8.80 -0.84 -1.50
C MET A 95 -9.94 0.18 -1.68
N PRO A 96 -9.66 1.49 -1.64
CA PRO A 96 -10.70 2.52 -1.73
C PRO A 96 -11.55 2.38 -2.99
N GLN A 97 -10.96 1.99 -4.11
CA GLN A 97 -11.65 1.74 -5.39
C GLN A 97 -12.69 0.62 -5.34
N TYR A 98 -12.61 -0.28 -4.35
CA TYR A 98 -13.59 -1.34 -4.11
C TYR A 98 -14.54 -1.01 -2.97
N GLU A 99 -14.06 -0.35 -1.92
CA GLU A 99 -14.89 0.01 -0.77
C GLU A 99 -15.90 1.11 -1.09
N ASP A 100 -15.48 2.14 -1.82
CA ASP A 100 -16.32 3.24 -2.30
C ASP A 100 -15.79 3.75 -3.64
N TYR A 101 -16.36 3.18 -4.70
CA TYR A 101 -15.96 3.51 -6.07
C TYR A 101 -16.21 4.98 -6.40
N ASP A 102 -17.32 5.56 -5.94
CA ASP A 102 -17.69 6.93 -6.28
C ASP A 102 -16.71 7.93 -5.65
N ALA A 103 -16.36 7.72 -4.37
CA ALA A 103 -15.36 8.54 -3.68
C ALA A 103 -13.97 8.42 -4.32
N PHE A 104 -13.55 7.20 -4.66
CA PHE A 104 -12.29 6.99 -5.37
C PHE A 104 -12.30 7.61 -6.77
N HIS A 105 -13.36 7.41 -7.54
CA HIS A 105 -13.48 7.90 -8.90
C HIS A 105 -13.46 9.44 -8.94
N ALA A 106 -14.14 10.10 -8.01
CA ALA A 106 -14.09 11.56 -7.89
C ALA A 106 -12.66 12.08 -7.67
N ALA A 107 -11.90 11.47 -6.76
CA ALA A 107 -10.51 11.83 -6.53
C ALA A 107 -9.60 11.51 -7.73
N PHE A 108 -9.83 10.36 -8.38
CA PHE A 108 -9.05 9.93 -9.54
C PHE A 108 -9.28 10.80 -10.78
N THR A 109 -10.52 11.19 -11.06
CA THR A 109 -10.84 12.05 -12.20
C THR A 109 -10.29 13.47 -12.00
N GLN A 110 -10.35 14.01 -10.78
CA GLN A 110 -9.72 15.30 -10.46
C GLN A 110 -8.21 15.30 -10.81
N VAL A 111 -7.53 14.17 -10.58
CA VAL A 111 -6.11 14.00 -10.88
C VAL A 111 -5.80 13.94 -12.38
N ILE A 112 -6.67 13.36 -13.19
CA ILE A 112 -6.42 13.16 -14.64
C ILE A 112 -6.81 14.38 -15.48
N ASP A 113 -7.73 15.20 -14.98
CA ASP A 113 -8.21 16.39 -15.66
C ASP A 113 -7.40 17.68 -15.33
N GLU A 114 -6.36 17.57 -14.48
CA GLU A 114 -5.35 18.62 -14.21
C GLU A 114 -4.30 18.75 -15.33
#